data_AF-A0A2S9D0B8-F1
#
_entry.id   AF-A0A2S9D0B8-F1
#
_cell.length_a   1.000
_cell.length_b   1.000
_cell.length_c   1.000
_cell.angle_alpha   90.00
_cell.angle_beta   90.00
_cell.angle_gamma   90.00
#
_symmetry.space_group_name_H-M   'P 1'
#
loop_
_entity.id
_entity.type
_entity.pdbx_description
1 polymer ?
#
loop_
_entity_poly.entity_id
_entity_poly.type
_entity_poly.pdbx_seq_one_letter_code
_entity_poly.pdbx_strand_id
1 'polypeptide(L)'
;MTTENIFKAIRKWKNLVDSYKNGIDTNGKEILNYLNQGTHFSVSGEEIEQWKRNLGTAELPMIHAYVGIHEDQLKFFLIDSKSDKDANFSTIITKDFLLEFNESKIESSNDIAVNVPPITSEAAINRSFRWNMFSTSWLKAQKKEDIFQLISIPFSDYEKMGIAGGQTCASFFGLTDDLEKKDADFPYHIEIITMKSLAIDHMSETAENYSTPRPPFTIIDTLNDYQLLKVSTSVFV
;
A
#
# COMPACT_ATOMS: atom_id res chain seq x y z
N MET A 1 -10.76 -14.66 7.76
CA MET A 1 -11.70 -13.78 7.03
C MET A 1 -12.16 -14.50 5.78
N THR A 2 -13.44 -14.42 5.39
CA THR A 2 -13.94 -15.05 4.14
C THR A 2 -13.74 -14.11 2.94
N THR A 3 -13.65 -14.65 1.73
CA THR A 3 -13.57 -13.85 0.50
C THR A 3 -14.74 -12.88 0.35
N GLU A 4 -15.96 -13.30 0.72
CA GLU A 4 -17.14 -12.43 0.72
C GLU A 4 -16.99 -11.24 1.67
N ASN A 5 -16.37 -11.43 2.84
CA ASN A 5 -16.11 -10.34 3.77
C ASN A 5 -15.07 -9.36 3.20
N ILE A 6 -14.09 -9.84 2.43
CA ILE A 6 -13.10 -9.01 1.74
C ILE A 6 -13.79 -8.15 0.67
N PHE A 7 -14.66 -8.74 -0.15
CA PHE A 7 -15.42 -8.00 -1.16
C PHE A 7 -16.26 -6.89 -0.54
N LYS A 8 -16.98 -7.21 0.55
CA LYS A 8 -17.76 -6.22 1.30
C LYS A 8 -16.88 -5.12 1.89
N ALA A 9 -15.70 -5.46 2.39
CA ALA A 9 -14.78 -4.48 2.95
C ALA A 9 -14.25 -3.49 1.92
N ILE A 10 -13.80 -3.99 0.76
CA ILE A 10 -13.35 -3.17 -0.38
C ILE A 10 -14.51 -2.28 -0.88
N ARG A 11 -15.71 -2.85 -1.01
CA ARG A 11 -16.90 -2.08 -1.40
C ARG A 11 -17.26 -1.01 -0.39
N LYS A 12 -17.15 -1.27 0.91
CA LYS A 12 -17.40 -0.28 1.97
C LYS A 12 -16.45 0.91 1.84
N TRP A 13 -15.15 0.66 1.60
CA TRP A 13 -14.18 1.72 1.33
C TRP A 13 -14.52 2.52 0.08
N LYS A 14 -14.79 1.84 -1.04
CA LYS A 14 -15.20 2.50 -2.29
C LYS A 14 -16.43 3.39 -2.10
N ASN A 15 -17.47 2.88 -1.46
CA ASN A 15 -18.71 3.64 -1.24
C ASN A 15 -18.48 4.88 -0.37
N LEU A 16 -17.61 4.78 0.64
CA LEU A 16 -17.25 5.92 1.49
C LEU A 16 -16.54 7.01 0.67
N VAL A 17 -15.56 6.62 -0.15
CA VAL A 17 -14.83 7.49 -1.08
C VAL A 17 -15.75 8.15 -2.10
N ASP A 18 -16.58 7.36 -2.79
CA ASP A 18 -17.51 7.84 -3.82
C ASP A 18 -18.51 8.84 -3.21
N SER A 19 -19.01 8.57 -2.00
CA SER A 19 -19.93 9.45 -1.28
C SER A 19 -19.28 10.81 -0.94
N TYR A 20 -18.01 10.79 -0.50
CA TYR A 20 -17.26 12.02 -0.25
C TYR A 20 -17.05 12.83 -1.54
N LYS A 21 -16.68 12.18 -2.65
CA LYS A 21 -16.52 12.83 -3.96
C LYS A 21 -17.83 13.43 -4.49
N ASN A 22 -18.97 12.81 -4.18
CA ASN A 22 -20.29 13.30 -4.55
C ASN A 22 -20.84 14.41 -3.63
N GLY A 23 -20.00 15.00 -2.77
CA GLY A 23 -20.32 16.21 -2.00
C GLY A 23 -20.79 15.97 -0.56
N ILE A 24 -20.70 14.74 -0.04
CA ILE A 24 -20.95 14.47 1.38
C ILE A 24 -19.68 14.74 2.19
N ASP A 25 -19.42 16.01 2.48
CA ASP A 25 -18.19 16.49 3.10
C ASP A 25 -17.87 15.87 4.47
N THR A 26 -18.90 15.45 5.22
CA THR A 26 -18.73 14.79 6.53
C THR A 26 -17.96 13.48 6.43
N ASN A 27 -18.05 12.78 5.30
CA ASN A 27 -17.34 11.52 5.07
C ASN A 27 -15.83 11.71 4.94
N GLY A 28 -15.36 12.92 4.65
CA GLY A 28 -13.93 13.21 4.61
C GLY A 28 -13.26 13.00 5.97
N LYS A 29 -13.95 13.31 7.06
CA LYS A 29 -13.44 13.05 8.42
C LYS A 29 -13.32 11.54 8.69
N GLU A 30 -14.27 10.76 8.22
CA GLU A 30 -14.26 9.30 8.37
C GLU A 30 -13.14 8.66 7.54
N ILE A 31 -12.92 9.12 6.31
CA ILE A 31 -11.78 8.71 5.46
C ILE A 31 -10.45 8.97 6.19
N LEU A 32 -10.25 10.18 6.71
CA LEU A 32 -9.02 10.50 7.47
C LEU A 32 -8.90 9.69 8.74
N ASN A 33 -10.01 9.39 9.42
CA ASN A 33 -9.97 8.55 10.62
C ASN A 33 -9.39 7.19 10.27
N TYR A 34 -9.92 6.52 9.24
CA TYR A 34 -9.40 5.23 8.78
C TYR A 34 -7.94 5.30 8.31
N LEU A 35 -7.59 6.28 7.47
CA LEU A 35 -6.22 6.42 6.94
C LEU A 35 -5.17 6.77 8.01
N ASN A 36 -5.59 7.19 9.21
CA ASN A 36 -4.73 7.48 10.35
C ASN A 36 -4.96 6.53 11.53
N GLN A 37 -5.67 5.40 11.34
CA GLN A 37 -5.87 4.39 12.39
C GLN A 37 -4.58 3.67 12.80
N GLY A 38 -3.59 3.66 11.91
CA GLY A 38 -2.29 3.03 12.12
C GLY A 38 -1.19 3.83 11.45
N THR A 39 0.03 3.32 11.54
CA THR A 39 1.24 3.90 10.96
C THR A 39 1.78 3.04 9.81
N HIS A 40 1.59 1.73 9.86
CA HIS A 40 2.11 0.80 8.87
C HIS A 40 1.33 -0.53 8.84
N PHE A 41 1.59 -1.35 7.83
CA PHE A 41 1.34 -2.79 7.88
C PHE A 41 2.65 -3.55 7.62
N SER A 42 2.78 -4.76 8.15
CA SER A 42 4.01 -5.55 8.01
C SER A 42 3.85 -6.72 7.04
N VAL A 43 4.88 -7.00 6.26
CA VAL A 43 4.99 -8.15 5.35
C VAL A 43 6.15 -9.02 5.81
N SER A 44 5.94 -10.33 5.89
CA SER A 44 6.94 -11.31 6.34
C SER A 44 7.66 -11.99 5.17
N GLY A 45 8.84 -12.54 5.44
CA GLY A 45 9.59 -13.35 4.47
C GLY A 45 8.81 -14.60 4.02
N GLU A 46 8.03 -15.22 4.90
CA GLU A 46 7.16 -16.36 4.56
C GLU A 46 6.11 -16.00 3.49
N GLU A 47 5.54 -14.80 3.59
CA GLU A 47 4.56 -14.28 2.64
C GLU A 47 5.20 -13.91 1.30
N ILE A 48 6.41 -13.32 1.33
CA ILE A 48 7.19 -13.04 0.13
C ILE A 48 7.53 -14.34 -0.61
N GLU A 49 7.94 -15.39 0.11
CA GLU A 49 8.21 -16.70 -0.47
C GLU A 49 6.93 -17.37 -1.03
N GLN A 50 5.77 -17.15 -0.40
CA GLN A 50 4.48 -17.58 -0.95
C GLN A 50 4.20 -16.88 -2.29
N TRP A 51 4.33 -15.56 -2.36
CA TRP A 51 4.12 -14.82 -3.61
C TRP A 51 5.11 -15.24 -4.69
N LYS A 52 6.38 -15.45 -4.34
CA LYS A 52 7.41 -15.94 -5.27
C LYS A 52 6.99 -17.25 -5.94
N ARG A 53 6.45 -18.21 -5.17
CA ARG A 53 5.92 -19.48 -5.69
C ARG A 53 4.72 -19.29 -6.60
N ASN A 54 3.79 -18.41 -6.23
CA ASN A 54 2.59 -18.16 -7.01
C ASN A 54 2.92 -17.49 -8.36
N LEU A 55 3.68 -16.40 -8.31
CA LEU A 55 4.07 -15.57 -9.46
C LEU A 55 4.83 -16.38 -10.52
N GLY A 56 5.72 -17.27 -10.11
CA GLY A 56 6.49 -18.11 -11.03
C GLY A 56 7.24 -17.26 -12.07
N THR A 57 7.01 -17.50 -13.36
CA THR A 57 7.63 -16.77 -14.48
C THR A 57 6.72 -15.68 -15.06
N ALA A 58 5.92 -15.01 -14.22
CA ALA A 58 5.07 -13.90 -14.67
C ALA A 58 5.91 -12.78 -15.31
N GLU A 59 5.42 -12.20 -16.41
CA GLU A 59 6.12 -11.17 -17.18
C GLU A 59 6.29 -9.85 -16.39
N LEU A 60 5.27 -9.50 -15.59
CA LEU A 60 5.23 -8.33 -14.73
C LEU A 60 4.76 -8.75 -13.32
N PRO A 61 5.68 -9.25 -12.47
CA PRO A 61 5.32 -9.70 -11.14
C PRO A 61 5.04 -8.51 -10.22
N MET A 62 3.81 -8.41 -9.73
CA MET A 62 3.35 -7.32 -8.86
C MET A 62 2.59 -7.91 -7.66
N ILE A 63 2.55 -7.15 -6.58
CA ILE A 63 1.65 -7.35 -5.44
C ILE A 63 0.62 -6.23 -5.46
N HIS A 64 -0.65 -6.61 -5.50
CA HIS A 64 -1.78 -5.70 -5.47
C HIS A 64 -2.22 -5.52 -4.02
N ALA A 65 -2.08 -4.30 -3.48
CA ALA A 65 -2.51 -3.94 -2.13
C ALA A 65 -3.84 -3.18 -2.18
N TYR A 66 -4.94 -3.90 -1.96
CA TYR A 66 -6.29 -3.34 -1.92
C TYR A 66 -6.63 -2.79 -0.55
N VAL A 67 -7.40 -1.69 -0.52
CA VAL A 67 -7.87 -1.09 0.73
C VAL A 67 -9.34 -1.45 0.96
N GLY A 68 -9.68 -1.79 2.21
CA GLY A 68 -11.08 -1.94 2.60
C GLY A 68 -11.33 -1.67 4.09
N ILE A 69 -12.61 -1.55 4.44
CA ILE A 69 -13.06 -1.33 5.82
C ILE A 69 -13.76 -2.60 6.31
N HIS A 70 -13.20 -3.25 7.33
CA HIS A 70 -13.80 -4.42 7.96
C HIS A 70 -13.80 -4.25 9.48
N GLU A 71 -14.94 -4.48 10.13
CA GLU A 71 -15.09 -4.33 11.58
C GLU A 71 -14.59 -2.97 12.09
N ASP A 72 -14.92 -1.92 11.32
CA ASP A 72 -14.53 -0.52 11.57
C ASP A 72 -13.02 -0.29 11.68
N GLN A 73 -12.24 -1.17 11.04
CA GLN A 73 -10.81 -1.04 10.84
C GLN A 73 -10.46 -0.94 9.36
N LEU A 74 -9.49 -0.08 9.04
CA LEU A 74 -8.80 -0.09 7.77
C LEU A 74 -7.94 -1.35 7.67
N LYS A 75 -8.12 -2.13 6.60
CA LYS A 75 -7.32 -3.31 6.31
C LYS A 75 -6.77 -3.24 4.88
N PHE A 76 -5.63 -3.87 4.69
CA PHE A 76 -5.04 -4.09 3.38
C PHE A 76 -5.20 -5.56 2.98
N PHE A 77 -5.62 -5.80 1.75
CA PHE A 77 -5.74 -7.13 1.17
C PHE A 77 -4.71 -7.27 0.06
N LEU A 78 -3.68 -8.07 0.32
CA LEU A 78 -2.55 -8.25 -0.58
C LEU A 78 -2.72 -9.54 -1.37
N ILE A 79 -2.56 -9.45 -2.69
CA ILE A 79 -2.62 -10.60 -3.60
C ILE A 79 -1.57 -10.44 -4.71
N ASP A 80 -0.93 -11.53 -5.11
CA ASP A 80 -0.02 -11.51 -6.23
C ASP A 80 -0.76 -11.34 -7.56
N SER A 81 -0.15 -10.62 -8.51
CA SER A 81 -0.80 -10.20 -9.77
C SER A 81 -1.32 -11.37 -10.60
N LYS A 82 -0.66 -12.53 -10.53
CA LYS A 82 -1.12 -13.75 -11.22
C LYS A 82 -2.38 -14.31 -10.58
N SER A 83 -2.38 -14.52 -9.26
CA SER A 83 -3.55 -15.01 -8.55
C SER A 83 -4.74 -14.07 -8.68
N ASP A 84 -4.51 -12.76 -8.69
CA ASP A 84 -5.57 -11.77 -8.91
C ASP A 84 -6.15 -11.88 -10.32
N LYS A 85 -5.30 -11.91 -11.35
CA LYS A 85 -5.72 -12.12 -12.74
C LYS A 85 -6.54 -13.40 -12.93
N ASP A 86 -6.15 -14.48 -12.25
CA ASP A 86 -6.81 -15.78 -12.30
C ASP A 86 -8.05 -15.87 -11.38
N ALA A 87 -8.40 -14.79 -10.67
CA ALA A 87 -9.44 -14.75 -9.64
C ALA A 87 -9.29 -15.82 -8.52
N ASN A 88 -8.05 -16.23 -8.25
CA ASN A 88 -7.72 -17.16 -7.16
C ASN A 88 -7.57 -16.41 -5.83
N PHE A 89 -8.70 -16.06 -5.23
CA PHE A 89 -8.74 -15.28 -3.99
C PHE A 89 -8.37 -16.06 -2.72
N SER A 90 -8.01 -17.34 -2.83
CA SER A 90 -7.54 -18.14 -1.69
C SER A 90 -6.15 -17.73 -1.19
N THR A 91 -5.40 -16.99 -2.01
CA THR A 91 -4.04 -16.54 -1.71
C THR A 91 -3.97 -15.15 -1.07
N ILE A 92 -5.12 -14.50 -0.84
CA ILE A 92 -5.17 -13.16 -0.26
C ILE A 92 -4.63 -13.19 1.17
N ILE A 93 -3.69 -12.30 1.43
CA ILE A 93 -3.15 -12.04 2.76
C ILE A 93 -3.80 -10.76 3.28
N THR A 94 -4.44 -10.86 4.45
CA THR A 94 -5.06 -9.71 5.11
C THR A 94 -4.08 -9.09 6.09
N LYS A 95 -3.96 -7.77 6.04
CA LYS A 95 -3.07 -6.99 6.89
C LYS A 95 -3.85 -5.92 7.65
N ASP A 96 -3.57 -5.84 8.95
CA ASP A 96 -4.04 -4.78 9.81
C ASP A 96 -3.15 -3.55 9.65
N PHE A 97 -3.75 -2.37 9.79
CA PHE A 97 -3.00 -1.12 9.86
C PHE A 97 -2.66 -0.84 11.32
N LEU A 98 -1.42 -1.13 11.70
CA LEU A 98 -0.94 -1.21 13.08
C LEU A 98 -0.45 0.15 13.57
N LEU A 99 -0.70 0.46 14.84
CA LEU A 99 -0.16 1.64 15.52
C LEU A 99 1.29 1.42 16.00
N GLU A 100 1.57 0.23 16.53
CA GLU A 100 2.82 -0.12 17.20
C GLU A 100 3.66 -1.09 16.35
N PHE A 101 4.98 -0.96 16.43
CA PHE A 101 5.92 -1.93 15.87
C PHE A 101 6.09 -3.10 16.85
N ASN A 102 5.87 -4.33 16.40
CA ASN A 102 6.34 -5.48 17.16
C ASN A 102 7.87 -5.59 16.96
N GLU A 103 8.65 -5.36 18.03
CA GLU A 103 10.12 -5.41 18.06
C GLU A 103 10.70 -6.84 17.88
N SER A 104 10.18 -7.64 16.95
CA SER A 104 10.83 -8.91 16.60
C SER A 104 12.05 -8.62 15.71
N LYS A 105 13.20 -8.46 16.37
CA LYS A 105 14.59 -8.45 15.86
C LYS A 105 14.73 -8.40 14.33
N ILE A 106 14.92 -7.18 13.83
CA ILE A 106 15.21 -6.93 12.42
C ILE A 106 16.72 -7.10 12.22
N GLU A 107 17.14 -8.19 11.58
CA GLU A 107 18.54 -8.40 11.19
C GLU A 107 18.84 -7.61 9.91
N SER A 108 19.80 -6.68 9.98
CA SER A 108 20.34 -5.92 8.86
C SER A 108 21.05 -6.86 7.86
N SER A 109 20.77 -6.74 6.57
CA SER A 109 21.53 -7.40 5.50
C SER A 109 21.85 -6.38 4.43
N ASN A 110 23.08 -6.37 3.94
CA ASN A 110 23.51 -5.47 2.88
C ASN A 110 23.39 -6.18 1.53
N ASP A 111 22.63 -5.63 0.56
CA ASP A 111 22.76 -6.01 -0.86
C ASP A 111 22.11 -4.99 -1.83
N ILE A 112 22.74 -4.78 -2.99
CA ILE A 112 22.59 -3.61 -3.89
C ILE A 112 21.79 -3.90 -5.20
N ALA A 113 20.75 -3.06 -5.43
CA ALA A 113 20.15 -2.49 -6.68
C ALA A 113 19.56 -3.42 -7.81
N VAL A 114 18.69 -3.00 -8.76
CA VAL A 114 18.40 -1.70 -9.44
C VAL A 114 16.95 -1.62 -10.03
N ASN A 115 16.47 -0.39 -10.29
CA ASN A 115 15.68 0.18 -11.42
C ASN A 115 14.51 1.05 -10.92
N VAL A 116 14.64 2.38 -11.12
CA VAL A 116 14.17 3.52 -10.30
C VAL A 116 15.01 3.70 -9.03
N PRO A 117 15.59 4.90 -8.75
CA PRO A 117 16.45 5.08 -7.60
C PRO A 117 15.62 4.93 -6.34
N PRO A 118 15.91 3.93 -5.49
CA PRO A 118 15.18 3.76 -4.25
C PRO A 118 15.46 4.96 -3.33
N ILE A 119 14.47 5.37 -2.54
CA ILE A 119 14.58 6.56 -1.69
C ILE A 119 15.36 6.25 -0.41
N THR A 120 16.04 7.26 0.14
CA THR A 120 16.72 7.13 1.43
C THR A 120 15.72 6.97 2.57
N SER A 121 16.14 6.34 3.66
CA SER A 121 15.31 6.24 4.86
C SER A 121 14.90 7.63 5.39
N GLU A 122 15.82 8.61 5.36
CA GLU A 122 15.51 10.00 5.70
C GLU A 122 14.41 10.58 4.79
N ALA A 123 14.51 10.38 3.47
CA ALA A 123 13.48 10.82 2.54
C ALA A 123 12.14 10.12 2.83
N ALA A 124 12.15 8.83 3.13
CA ALA A 124 10.96 8.06 3.46
C ALA A 124 10.26 8.56 4.74
N ILE A 125 11.03 8.82 5.80
CA ILE A 125 10.54 9.41 7.05
C ILE A 125 9.98 10.80 6.78
N ASN A 126 10.69 11.65 6.04
CA ASN A 126 10.23 13.00 5.71
C ASN A 126 8.88 12.97 4.98
N ARG A 127 8.68 12.00 4.07
CA ARG A 127 7.41 11.82 3.36
C ARG A 127 6.30 11.28 4.27
N SER A 128 6.60 10.36 5.18
CA SER A 128 5.66 9.93 6.23
C SER A 128 5.27 11.08 7.16
N PHE A 129 6.23 11.92 7.56
CA PHE A 129 5.98 13.11 8.36
C PHE A 129 5.10 14.12 7.61
N ARG A 130 5.34 14.32 6.31
CA ARG A 130 4.46 15.14 5.46
C ARG A 130 3.04 14.58 5.42
N TRP A 131 2.85 13.26 5.33
CA TRP A 131 1.52 12.65 5.46
C TRP A 131 0.83 13.06 6.75
N ASN A 132 1.51 12.92 7.89
CA ASN A 132 0.96 13.30 9.20
C ASN A 132 0.59 14.79 9.28
N MET A 133 1.38 15.68 8.67
CA MET A 133 1.11 17.11 8.66
C MET A 133 0.00 17.54 7.69
N PHE A 134 -0.06 16.91 6.51
CA PHE A 134 -0.82 17.41 5.38
C PHE A 134 -1.93 16.49 4.88
N SER A 135 -2.21 15.35 5.54
CA SER A 135 -3.27 14.40 5.15
C SER A 135 -4.64 15.07 4.97
N THR A 136 -4.99 16.03 5.82
CA THR A 136 -6.24 16.80 5.70
C THR A 136 -6.27 17.68 4.45
N SER A 137 -5.16 18.36 4.15
CA SER A 137 -5.04 19.20 2.95
C SER A 137 -5.02 18.34 1.69
N TRP A 138 -4.32 17.21 1.73
CA TRP A 138 -4.31 16.21 0.68
C TRP A 138 -5.74 15.73 0.37
N LEU A 139 -6.51 15.31 1.37
CA LEU A 139 -7.87 14.79 1.14
C LEU A 139 -8.81 15.85 0.54
N LYS A 140 -8.64 17.13 0.91
CA LYS A 140 -9.40 18.23 0.30
C LYS A 140 -9.05 18.41 -1.18
N ALA A 141 -7.78 18.29 -1.54
CA ALA A 141 -7.34 18.33 -2.93
C ALA A 141 -7.88 17.14 -3.74
N GLN A 142 -8.00 15.96 -3.12
CA GLN A 142 -8.55 14.77 -3.76
C GLN A 142 -10.07 14.79 -4.01
N LYS A 143 -10.80 15.89 -3.75
CA LYS A 143 -12.22 15.98 -4.14
C LYS A 143 -12.43 15.85 -5.65
N LYS A 144 -11.48 16.36 -6.43
CA LYS A 144 -11.52 16.34 -7.91
C LYS A 144 -10.79 15.14 -8.52
N GLU A 145 -9.86 14.55 -7.77
CA GLU A 145 -9.03 13.41 -8.17
C GLU A 145 -9.54 12.10 -7.55
N ASP A 146 -9.00 10.95 -7.98
CA ASP A 146 -9.38 9.65 -7.41
C ASP A 146 -8.62 9.33 -6.12
N ILE A 147 -9.38 9.13 -5.03
CA ILE A 147 -8.83 8.51 -3.81
C ILE A 147 -8.58 7.03 -4.10
N PHE A 148 -7.44 6.55 -3.64
CA PHE A 148 -6.93 5.23 -3.95
C PHE A 148 -7.80 4.07 -3.45
N GLN A 149 -7.91 3.03 -4.27
CA GLN A 149 -8.52 1.75 -3.92
C GLN A 149 -7.51 0.61 -3.93
N LEU A 150 -6.42 0.79 -4.69
CA LEU A 150 -5.37 -0.18 -4.94
C LEU A 150 -4.05 0.56 -5.15
N ILE A 151 -2.97 -0.05 -4.65
CA ILE A 151 -1.59 0.30 -5.01
C ILE A 151 -0.89 -0.97 -5.52
N SER A 152 -0.29 -0.88 -6.71
CA SER A 152 0.47 -1.97 -7.31
C SER A 152 1.96 -1.82 -6.98
N ILE A 153 2.52 -2.80 -6.28
CA ILE A 153 3.89 -2.82 -5.80
C ILE A 153 4.67 -3.86 -6.62
N PRO A 154 5.70 -3.49 -7.39
CA PRO A 154 6.53 -4.46 -8.09
C PRO A 154 7.13 -5.47 -7.12
N PHE A 155 7.04 -6.75 -7.46
CA PHE A 155 7.57 -7.81 -6.61
C PHE A 155 9.09 -7.67 -6.40
N SER A 156 9.79 -7.09 -7.39
CA SER A 156 11.22 -6.78 -7.28
C SER A 156 11.56 -5.82 -6.12
N ASP A 157 10.64 -4.98 -5.65
CA ASP A 157 10.86 -4.15 -4.47
C ASP A 157 11.00 -5.03 -3.21
N TYR A 158 10.26 -6.14 -3.12
CA TYR A 158 10.41 -7.13 -2.04
C TYR A 158 11.63 -8.03 -2.23
N GLU A 159 11.94 -8.46 -3.45
CA GLU A 159 13.12 -9.30 -3.72
C GLU A 159 14.42 -8.62 -3.31
N LYS A 160 14.54 -7.31 -3.58
CA LYS A 160 15.72 -6.50 -3.23
C LYS A 160 15.93 -6.37 -1.72
N MET A 161 14.88 -6.48 -0.91
CA MET A 161 14.99 -6.35 0.56
C MET A 161 15.60 -7.58 1.24
N GLY A 162 15.61 -8.73 0.57
CA GLY A 162 16.17 -9.97 1.12
C GLY A 162 15.53 -10.41 2.43
N ILE A 163 14.24 -10.13 2.65
CA ILE A 163 13.50 -10.53 3.86
C ILE A 163 13.25 -12.05 3.81
N ALA A 164 13.78 -12.79 4.78
CA ALA A 164 13.69 -14.25 4.81
C ALA A 164 13.01 -14.77 6.08
N GLY A 165 12.26 -15.87 5.95
CA GLY A 165 11.61 -16.55 7.07
C GLY A 165 10.73 -15.62 7.91
N GLY A 166 10.92 -15.62 9.23
CA GLY A 166 10.16 -14.79 10.17
C GLY A 166 10.54 -13.30 10.21
N GLN A 167 11.49 -12.84 9.38
CA GLN A 167 11.80 -11.42 9.26
C GLN A 167 10.62 -10.68 8.62
N THR A 168 10.51 -9.38 8.91
CA THR A 168 9.44 -8.53 8.38
C THR A 168 9.96 -7.22 7.81
N CYS A 169 9.27 -6.68 6.82
CA CYS A 169 9.35 -5.28 6.41
C CYS A 169 8.02 -4.56 6.71
N ALA A 170 8.06 -3.24 6.80
CA ALA A 170 6.92 -2.38 7.06
C ALA A 170 6.58 -1.53 5.83
N SER A 171 5.30 -1.38 5.53
CA SER A 171 4.76 -0.54 4.48
C SER A 171 3.87 0.55 5.08
N PHE A 172 4.08 1.81 4.69
CA PHE A 172 3.41 2.97 5.29
C PHE A 172 3.11 4.07 4.26
N PHE A 173 2.19 4.96 4.60
CA PHE A 173 1.84 6.11 3.76
C PHE A 173 2.90 7.21 3.82
N GLY A 174 3.18 7.81 2.68
CA GLY A 174 3.97 9.04 2.55
C GLY A 174 3.32 10.03 1.60
N LEU A 175 3.77 11.28 1.65
CA LEU A 175 3.46 12.32 0.68
C LEU A 175 4.73 12.75 -0.07
N THR A 176 4.76 12.51 -1.38
CA THR A 176 5.83 12.97 -2.28
C THR A 176 5.44 14.25 -3.00
N ASP A 177 6.41 15.16 -3.19
CA ASP A 177 6.33 16.35 -4.04
C ASP A 177 6.78 16.08 -5.48
N ASP A 178 7.21 14.85 -5.76
CA ASP A 178 7.85 14.47 -7.00
C ASP A 178 6.87 13.71 -7.92
N LEU A 179 6.61 14.31 -9.09
CA LEU A 179 6.52 13.69 -10.43
C LEU A 179 5.63 14.53 -11.35
N GLU A 180 6.24 15.30 -12.26
CA GLU A 180 5.77 15.71 -13.60
C GLU A 180 4.40 16.41 -13.79
N LYS A 181 3.51 16.35 -12.81
CA LYS A 181 2.21 16.99 -12.71
C LYS A 181 2.24 17.89 -11.50
N LYS A 182 2.75 19.11 -11.69
CA LYS A 182 2.47 20.19 -10.74
C LYS A 182 0.99 20.50 -10.85
N ASP A 183 0.18 19.84 -10.02
CA ASP A 183 -1.18 20.29 -9.80
C ASP A 183 -1.11 21.64 -9.08
N ALA A 184 -1.86 22.64 -9.56
CA ALA A 184 -1.71 24.02 -9.09
C ALA A 184 -2.23 24.21 -7.66
N ASP A 185 -3.11 23.32 -7.21
CA ASP A 185 -3.86 23.46 -5.96
C ASP A 185 -3.22 22.74 -4.76
N PHE A 186 -2.51 21.62 -4.96
CA PHE A 186 -1.80 20.91 -3.89
C PHE A 186 -0.63 20.07 -4.44
N PRO A 187 0.62 20.33 -4.01
CA PRO A 187 1.81 19.80 -4.68
C PRO A 187 2.19 18.37 -4.28
N TYR A 188 1.45 17.73 -3.36
CA TYR A 188 1.81 16.43 -2.84
C TYR A 188 0.88 15.30 -3.29
N HIS A 189 1.47 14.15 -3.61
CA HIS A 189 0.78 12.91 -3.95
C HIS A 189 1.01 11.87 -2.85
N ILE A 190 -0.03 11.11 -2.52
CA ILE A 190 0.11 9.99 -1.59
C ILE A 190 0.84 8.84 -2.27
N GLU A 191 1.59 8.07 -1.49
CA GLU A 191 2.28 6.87 -1.93
C GLU A 191 2.36 5.85 -0.77
N ILE A 192 2.58 4.58 -1.10
CA ILE A 192 3.09 3.60 -0.14
C ILE A 192 4.60 3.46 -0.32
N ILE A 193 5.30 3.50 0.81
CA ILE A 193 6.73 3.23 0.92
C ILE A 193 6.91 1.95 1.73
N THR A 194 7.77 1.03 1.29
CA THR A 194 8.09 -0.21 2.01
C THR A 194 9.55 -0.21 2.46
N MET A 195 9.82 -0.56 3.72
CA MET A 195 11.16 -0.54 4.31
C MET A 195 11.38 -1.74 5.22
N LYS A 196 12.62 -2.24 5.29
CA LYS A 196 12.99 -3.36 6.16
C LYS A 196 12.88 -3.06 7.66
N SER A 197 13.19 -1.83 8.07
CA SER A 197 13.03 -1.37 9.47
C SER A 197 12.57 0.09 9.52
N LEU A 198 11.67 0.39 10.46
CA LEU A 198 11.25 1.76 10.81
C LEU A 198 11.69 2.17 12.23
N ALA A 199 12.42 1.32 12.96
CA ALA A 199 12.81 1.57 14.34
C ALA A 199 13.86 2.70 14.42
N ILE A 200 13.47 3.82 15.04
CA ILE A 200 14.17 5.12 15.09
C ILE A 200 15.61 4.99 15.64
N ASP A 201 15.82 4.05 16.55
CA ASP A 201 17.10 3.79 17.23
C ASP A 201 18.15 3.08 16.36
N HIS A 202 17.72 2.40 15.28
CA HIS A 202 18.60 1.69 14.35
C HIS A 202 18.75 2.39 12.99
N MET A 203 18.11 3.56 12.79
CA MET A 203 18.03 4.23 11.48
C MET A 203 19.32 4.92 11.00
N SER A 204 20.35 4.99 11.83
CA SER A 204 21.54 5.81 11.55
C SER A 204 22.67 5.06 10.82
N GLU A 205 22.67 3.73 10.73
CA GLU A 205 23.87 3.01 10.26
C GLU A 205 23.66 2.08 9.05
N THR A 206 22.45 1.63 8.75
CA THR A 206 22.20 0.61 7.69
C THR A 206 20.90 0.84 6.89
N ALA A 207 20.45 2.09 6.83
CA ALA A 207 19.23 2.52 6.14
C ALA A 207 19.36 2.37 4.60
N GLU A 208 19.29 1.15 4.10
CA GLU A 208 19.40 0.83 2.68
C GLU A 208 18.06 1.05 1.95
N ASN A 209 18.19 1.50 0.71
CA ASN A 209 17.09 1.97 -0.11
C ASN A 209 16.54 0.78 -0.93
N TYR A 210 15.34 0.28 -0.62
CA TYR A 210 14.84 -0.94 -1.28
C TYR A 210 13.52 -0.81 -2.04
N SER A 211 12.58 0.03 -1.59
CA SER A 211 11.34 0.26 -2.33
C SER A 211 11.38 1.56 -3.11
N THR A 212 10.71 1.52 -4.26
CA THR A 212 10.34 2.74 -4.95
C THR A 212 8.96 3.14 -4.43
N PRO A 213 8.77 4.39 -4.00
CA PRO A 213 7.45 4.84 -3.57
C PRO A 213 6.43 4.77 -4.70
N ARG A 214 5.21 4.30 -4.40
CA ARG A 214 4.19 4.04 -5.41
C ARG A 214 2.96 4.90 -5.18
N PRO A 215 2.62 5.83 -6.10
CA PRO A 215 1.36 6.54 -5.99
C PRO A 215 0.18 5.60 -6.24
N PRO A 216 -1.02 5.94 -5.73
CA PRO A 216 -2.26 5.37 -6.19
C PRO A 216 -2.40 5.37 -7.70
N PHE A 217 -2.91 4.26 -8.23
CA PHE A 217 -3.28 4.14 -9.64
C PHE A 217 -2.16 4.49 -10.63
N THR A 218 -0.94 4.00 -10.40
CA THR A 218 -0.12 3.52 -11.52
C THR A 218 -0.78 2.25 -12.07
N ILE A 219 -1.91 2.41 -12.75
CA ILE A 219 -2.53 1.36 -13.58
C ILE A 219 -1.60 1.22 -14.80
N ILE A 220 -0.51 0.47 -14.61
CA ILE A 220 0.38 0.06 -15.71
C ILE A 220 -0.33 -1.07 -16.49
N ASP A 221 -1.15 -1.85 -15.79
CA ASP A 221 -1.84 -3.04 -16.30
C ASP A 221 -3.29 -2.75 -16.70
N THR A 222 -3.89 -3.62 -17.51
CA THR A 222 -5.28 -3.44 -17.94
C THR A 222 -6.25 -3.70 -16.77
N LEU A 223 -7.46 -3.13 -16.80
CA LEU A 223 -8.51 -3.42 -15.80
C LEU A 223 -8.81 -4.93 -15.65
N ASN A 224 -8.45 -5.76 -16.64
CA ASN A 224 -8.61 -7.22 -16.59
C ASN A 224 -7.65 -7.90 -15.61
N ASP A 225 -6.60 -7.22 -15.17
CA ASP A 225 -5.58 -7.78 -14.26
C ASP A 225 -5.96 -7.59 -12.78
N TYR A 226 -7.09 -6.93 -12.49
CA TYR A 226 -7.58 -6.60 -11.14
C TYR A 226 -8.95 -7.25 -10.84
N GLN A 227 -9.04 -8.58 -10.86
CA GLN A 227 -10.32 -9.27 -10.67
C GLN A 227 -10.91 -9.02 -9.29
N LEU A 228 -10.09 -8.89 -8.25
CA LEU A 228 -10.57 -8.58 -6.90
C LEU A 228 -11.31 -7.24 -6.88
N LEU A 229 -10.77 -6.20 -7.53
CA LEU A 229 -11.45 -4.91 -7.66
C LEU A 229 -12.76 -5.06 -8.44
N LYS A 230 -12.71 -5.74 -9.59
CA LYS A 230 -13.85 -5.90 -10.49
C LYS A 230 -15.00 -6.61 -9.78
N VAL A 231 -14.74 -7.73 -9.11
CA VAL A 231 -15.76 -8.50 -8.39
C VAL A 231 -16.30 -7.73 -7.19
N SER A 232 -15.44 -7.05 -6.43
CA SER A 232 -15.85 -6.29 -5.24
C SER A 232 -16.75 -5.10 -5.58
N THR A 233 -16.51 -4.47 -6.73
CA THR A 233 -17.19 -3.24 -7.18
C THR A 233 -18.30 -3.48 -8.19
N SER A 234 -18.41 -4.70 -8.75
CA SER A 234 -19.56 -5.11 -9.56
C SER A 234 -20.80 -5.10 -8.66
N VAL A 235 -21.71 -4.17 -8.92
CA VAL A 235 -23.03 -4.14 -8.30
C VAL A 235 -23.78 -5.37 -8.79
N PHE A 236 -24.10 -6.31 -7.90
CA PHE A 236 -25.25 -7.18 -8.14
C PHE A 236 -26.47 -6.26 -8.06
N VAL A 237 -26.89 -5.75 -9.22
CA VAL A 237 -28.19 -5.07 -9.41
C VAL A 237 -29.27 -6.14 -9.40
#